data_AF-A0AAE7JT82-F1
#
_entry.id   AF-A0AAE7JT82-F1
#
_cell.length_a   1.000
_cell.length_b   1.000
_cell.length_c   1.000
_cell.angle_alpha   90.00
_cell.angle_beta   90.00
_cell.angle_gamma   90.00
#
_symmetry.space_group_name_H-M   'P 1'
#
loop_
_entity.id
_entity.type
_entity.pdbx_description
1 polymer ?
#
loop_
_entity_poly.entity_id
_entity_poly.type
_entity_poly.pdbx_seq_one_letter_code
_entity_poly.pdbx_strand_id
1 'polypeptide(L)' 'MKTFNSEVARQAQAKYCKEKQYPHFAPLDGICYRCKRDIYQQQTASARPTGISVQEAGSKLICFCPHCNRSYDD' A
#
# COMPACT_ATOMS: atom_id res chain seq x y z
N MET A 1 -7.14 -8.68 -13.30
CA MET A 1 -5.77 -9.14 -12.96
C MET A 1 -5.14 -8.09 -12.06
N LYS A 2 -4.50 -8.48 -10.94
CA LYS A 2 -3.87 -7.52 -10.03
C LYS A 2 -2.45 -7.21 -10.53
N THR A 3 -2.08 -5.94 -10.58
CA THR A 3 -0.76 -5.49 -11.00
C THR A 3 -0.01 -4.95 -9.80
N PHE A 4 1.21 -5.44 -9.55
CA PHE A 4 2.05 -5.00 -8.44
C PHE A 4 3.24 -4.23 -9.00
N ASN A 5 3.25 -2.92 -8.79
CA ASN A 5 4.34 -2.03 -9.15
C ASN A 5 4.37 -0.89 -8.11
N SER A 6 5.46 -0.80 -7.37
CA SER A 6 5.54 0.08 -6.20
C SER A 6 5.48 1.55 -6.55
N GLU A 7 6.18 1.97 -7.60
CA GLU A 7 6.18 3.37 -8.03
C GLU A 7 4.78 3.81 -8.49
N VAL A 8 4.16 3.02 -9.35
CA VAL A 8 2.82 3.31 -9.89
C VAL A 8 1.77 3.26 -8.77
N ALA A 9 1.87 2.30 -7.85
CA ALA A 9 0.93 2.17 -6.74
C ALA A 9 1.05 3.35 -5.74
N ARG A 10 2.27 3.82 -5.45
CA ARG A 10 2.49 5.04 -4.65
C ARG A 10 1.84 6.26 -5.28
N GLN A 11 2.06 6.45 -6.59
CA GLN A 11 1.44 7.56 -7.33
C GLN A 11 -0.08 7.45 -7.33
N ALA A 12 -0.63 6.24 -7.50
CA ALA A 12 -2.06 5.97 -7.43
C ALA A 12 -2.64 6.31 -6.05
N GLN A 13 -1.99 5.90 -4.95
CA GLN A 13 -2.43 6.23 -3.59
C GLN A 13 -2.40 7.74 -3.35
N ALA A 14 -1.32 8.41 -3.76
CA ALA A 14 -1.19 9.86 -3.62
C ALA A 14 -2.29 10.60 -4.37
N LYS A 15 -2.58 10.18 -5.60
CA LYS A 15 -3.67 10.72 -6.42
C LYS A 15 -5.03 10.49 -5.77
N TYR A 16 -5.32 9.25 -5.33
CA TYR A 16 -6.57 8.91 -4.68
C TYR A 16 -6.81 9.74 -3.41
N CYS A 17 -5.81 9.86 -2.54
CA CYS A 17 -5.91 10.67 -1.32
C CYS A 17 -6.15 12.15 -1.65
N LYS A 18 -5.45 12.69 -2.66
CA LYS A 18 -5.63 14.09 -3.10
C LYS A 18 -7.04 14.36 -3.66
N GLU A 19 -7.54 13.49 -4.53
CA GLU A 19 -8.87 13.63 -5.15
C GLU A 19 -10.01 13.49 -4.13
N LYS A 20 -9.84 12.62 -3.13
CA LYS A 20 -10.82 12.41 -2.07
C LYS A 20 -10.64 13.34 -0.86
N GLN A 21 -9.59 14.17 -0.86
CA GLN A 21 -9.19 15.01 0.27
C GLN A 21 -8.97 14.20 1.57
N TYR A 22 -8.43 12.98 1.44
CA TYR A 22 -8.08 12.13 2.57
C TYR A 22 -6.62 12.36 3.01
N PRO A 23 -6.31 12.21 4.31
CA PRO A 23 -4.94 12.16 4.79
C PRO A 23 -4.18 10.98 4.15
N HIS A 24 -2.91 11.21 3.82
CA HIS A 24 -2.05 10.17 3.26
C HIS A 24 -1.32 9.43 4.38
N PHE A 25 -1.88 8.29 4.82
CA PHE A 25 -1.31 7.48 5.91
C PHE A 25 -0.19 6.52 5.47
N ALA A 26 -0.29 5.99 4.25
CA ALA A 26 0.69 5.04 3.75
C ALA A 26 2.10 5.66 3.66
N PRO A 27 3.18 4.88 3.88
CA PRO A 27 4.54 5.33 3.65
C PRO A 27 4.74 5.92 2.25
N LEU A 28 5.28 7.14 2.17
CA LEU A 28 5.49 7.86 0.92
C LEU A 28 6.46 7.14 -0.03
N ASP A 29 7.41 6.40 0.53
CA ASP A 29 8.37 5.56 -0.18
C ASP A 29 7.85 4.14 -0.45
N GLY A 30 6.72 3.76 0.16
CA GLY A 30 6.14 2.41 0.14
C GLY A 30 6.72 1.46 1.18
N ILE A 31 7.72 1.87 1.96
CA ILE A 31 8.41 0.99 2.90
C ILE A 31 7.75 1.06 4.27
N CYS A 32 7.25 -0.07 4.76
CA CYS A 32 6.60 -0.13 6.07
C CYS A 32 7.57 0.31 7.19
N TYR A 33 7.12 1.25 8.02
CA TYR A 33 7.89 1.76 9.16
C TYR A 33 8.33 0.67 10.14
N ARG A 34 7.54 -0.42 10.26
CA ARG A 34 7.81 -1.55 11.18
C ARG A 34 8.60 -2.67 10.52
N CYS A 35 8.04 -3.33 9.51
CA CYS A 35 8.65 -4.54 8.94
C CYS A 35 9.66 -4.28 7.82
N LYS A 36 9.85 -3.01 7.42
CA LYS A 36 10.80 -2.57 6.39
C LYS A 36 10.61 -3.22 5.02
N ARG A 37 9.43 -3.80 4.77
CA ARG A 37 9.05 -4.36 3.47
C ARG A 37 8.24 -3.34 2.68
N ASP A 38 8.39 -3.41 1.37
CA ASP A 38 7.59 -2.64 0.44
C ASP A 38 6.15 -3.14 0.42
N ILE A 39 5.20 -2.31 0.83
CA ILE A 39 3.78 -2.65 0.95
C ILE A 39 3.09 -2.89 -0.40
N TYR A 40 3.68 -2.42 -1.50
CA TYR A 40 3.14 -2.56 -2.85
C TYR A 40 3.73 -3.74 -3.61
N GLN A 41 4.76 -4.37 -3.05
CA GLN A 41 5.35 -5.58 -3.60
C GLN A 41 4.55 -6.82 -3.15
N GLN A 42 4.22 -7.69 -4.10
CA GLN A 42 3.56 -8.95 -3.75
C GLN A 42 4.55 -9.89 -3.06
N GLN A 43 4.14 -10.46 -1.92
CA GLN A 43 4.85 -11.58 -1.30
C GLN A 43 4.02 -12.86 -1.42
N THR A 44 4.58 -13.87 -2.07
CA THR A 44 3.92 -15.16 -2.35
C THR A 44 4.45 -16.32 -1.49
N ALA A 45 5.46 -16.07 -0.66
CA ALA A 45 6.08 -17.10 0.20
C ALA A 45 5.17 -17.63 1.32
N SER A 46 3.97 -17.07 1.49
CA SER A 46 3.01 -17.50 2.51
C SER A 46 1.72 -18.01 1.86
N ALA A 47 0.97 -18.84 2.59
CA ALA A 47 -0.31 -19.40 2.14
C ALA A 47 -1.34 -18.34 1.72
N ARG A 48 -1.15 -17.07 2.13
CA ARG A 48 -1.97 -15.93 1.72
C ARG A 48 -1.06 -14.88 1.09
N PRO A 49 -1.05 -14.72 -0.24
CA PRO A 49 -0.28 -13.67 -0.88
C PRO A 49 -0.65 -12.30 -0.31
N THR A 50 0.37 -11.53 0.07
CA THR A 50 0.21 -10.16 0.61
C THR A 50 0.76 -9.14 -0.38
N GLY A 51 0.53 -7.86 -0.10
CA GLY A 51 0.92 -6.74 -0.97
C GLY A 51 -0.31 -6.01 -1.51
N ILE A 52 -0.15 -4.73 -1.79
CA ILE A 52 -1.22 -3.86 -2.30
C ILE A 52 -0.98 -3.61 -3.79
N SER A 53 -1.95 -4.00 -4.61
CA SER A 53 -1.88 -3.78 -6.06
C SER A 53 -2.11 -2.30 -6.42
N VAL A 54 -1.71 -1.92 -7.64
CA VAL A 54 -1.98 -0.59 -8.22
C VAL A 54 -3.48 -0.27 -8.18
N GLN A 55 -4.32 -1.25 -8.49
CA GLN A 55 -5.77 -1.07 -8.50
C GLN A 55 -6.32 -0.84 -7.09
N GLU A 56 -5.78 -1.52 -6.08
CA GLU A 56 -6.16 -1.31 -4.67
C GLU A 56 -5.72 0.07 -4.16
N ALA A 57 -4.49 0.49 -4.46
CA ALA A 57 -3.97 1.82 -4.12
C ALA A 57 -4.72 2.96 -4.84
N GLY A 58 -5.25 2.71 -6.02
CA GLY A 58 -6.05 3.69 -6.76
C GLY A 58 -7.52 3.78 -6.32
N SER A 59 -8.00 2.91 -5.42
CA SER A 59 -9.44 2.81 -5.11
C SER A 59 -9.78 2.79 -3.62
N LYS A 60 -8.80 2.57 -2.73
CA LYS A 60 -9.02 2.46 -1.28
C LYS A 60 -7.98 3.28 -0.51
N LEU A 61 -8.39 3.79 0.64
CA LEU A 61 -7.45 4.42 1.57
C LEU A 61 -6.59 3.33 2.22
N ILE A 62 -5.28 3.39 2.03
CA ILE A 62 -4.33 2.49 2.67
C ILE A 62 -3.95 3.06 4.02
N CYS A 63 -4.38 2.40 5.09
CA CYS A 63 -4.08 2.77 6.47
C CYS A 63 -3.30 1.68 7.23
N PHE A 64 -2.88 0.59 6.56
CA PHE A 64 -2.13 -0.47 7.24
C PHE A 64 -1.11 -1.17 6.32
N CYS A 65 -0.16 -1.89 6.93
CA CYS A 65 0.78 -2.74 6.24
C CYS A 65 0.18 -4.13 5.94
N PRO A 66 0.13 -4.59 4.68
CA PRO A 66 -0.42 -5.90 4.33
C PRO A 66 0.45 -7.08 4.79
N HIS A 67 1.72 -6.85 5.15
CA HIS A 67 2.67 -7.91 5.52
C HIS A 67 2.75 -8.16 7.03
N CYS A 68 2.63 -7.11 7.83
CA CYS A 68 2.75 -7.21 9.29
C CYS A 68 1.52 -6.71 10.05
N ASN A 69 0.45 -6.33 9.32
CA ASN A 69 -0.82 -5.85 9.84
C ASN A 69 -0.68 -4.67 10.81
N ARG A 70 0.37 -3.86 10.64
CA ARG A 70 0.57 -2.64 11.42
C ARG A 70 -0.30 -1.51 10.85
N SER A 71 -1.12 -0.92 11.71
CA SER A 71 -1.85 0.33 11.45
C SER A 71 -0.90 1.52 11.29
N TYR A 72 -1.27 2.45 10.41
CA TYR A 72 -0.60 3.73 10.14
C TYR A 72 -1.43 4.93 10.59
N ASP A 73 -2.69 4.73 10.95
CA ASP A 73 -3.63 5.75 11.42
C ASP A 73 -3.90 5.67 12.93
N ASP A 74 -2.97 5.06 13.68
CA ASP A 74 -2.94 5.08 15.16
C ASP A 74 -2.53 6.45 15.74
#